data_AF-A0A2V7YH00-F1
#
_entry.id   AF-A0A2V7YH00-F1
#
_cell.length_a   1.000
_cell.length_b   1.000
_cell.length_c   1.000
_cell.angle_alpha   90.00
_cell.angle_beta   90.00
_cell.angle_gamma   90.00
#
_symmetry.space_group_name_H-M   'P 1'
#
loop_
_entity.id
_entity.type
_entity.pdbx_description
1 polymer ?
#
loop_
_entity_poly.entity_id
_entity_poly.type
_entity_poly.pdbx_seq_one_letter_code
_entity_poly.pdbx_strand_id
1 'polypeptide(L)'
;MNRHFSRATVCGILLLTLLAFSARVQGAPRPAVQPAPAPAPAPIPLPNPNNFVSNLDVRCYRINRPIQLRLDHLNPLFVSKGLPPELVDLDPHQLCVPVYKNGYVPPSDALPFLQYVDWRCYGINGPPLNLPLRLTHLNPVISQMFGATDDVTVQEPQQLCVPVAKTDAQTGKSAMPPPDVLRLIQWLDVKCYRVDSNRAIGGEPIQLNHLNPLLVGNPPDPETAYFVGPAPFQLCVPVAKNGSYPPTDVLPIIQNSDVLCYRLRGQPLNRTLKLTHLNPVLTSQPPETVSVTDTQKLCVPVSKADPPPPPPPGSSQ
;
A
#
# COMPACT_ATOMS: atom_id res chain seq x y z
N MET A 1 57.29 20.15 -56.99
CA MET A 1 57.12 18.94 -57.83
C MET A 1 55.65 18.57 -57.80
N ASN A 2 54.91 18.88 -58.87
CA ASN A 2 54.38 17.88 -59.83
C ASN A 2 53.37 16.92 -59.14
N ARG A 3 52.09 16.81 -59.51
CA ARG A 3 51.48 16.78 -60.85
C ARG A 3 49.94 16.88 -60.80
N HIS A 4 49.42 17.18 -61.99
CA HIS A 4 48.08 17.39 -62.50
C HIS A 4 47.07 16.21 -62.44
N PHE A 5 45.78 16.61 -62.51
CA PHE A 5 44.61 16.06 -63.25
C PHE A 5 44.27 14.56 -63.22
N SER A 6 43.01 14.25 -62.90
CA SER A 6 41.99 13.93 -63.93
C SER A 6 40.60 13.67 -63.33
N ARG A 7 39.60 14.37 -63.88
CA ARG A 7 38.16 14.08 -63.72
C ARG A 7 37.78 12.98 -64.70
N ALA A 8 37.08 11.95 -64.22
CA ALA A 8 36.37 10.99 -65.07
C ALA A 8 34.85 11.19 -64.88
N THR A 9 34.21 11.70 -65.92
CA THR A 9 32.75 11.79 -66.06
C THR A 9 32.25 10.46 -66.62
N VAL A 10 31.44 9.71 -65.86
CA VAL A 10 30.76 8.52 -66.37
C VAL A 10 29.32 8.91 -66.71
N CYS A 11 29.04 8.90 -68.01
CA CYS A 11 27.71 9.07 -68.60
C CYS A 11 27.01 7.70 -68.58
N GLY A 12 26.03 7.53 -67.70
CA GLY A 12 25.22 6.31 -67.60
C GLY A 12 23.85 6.53 -68.24
N ILE A 13 23.64 5.88 -69.39
CA ILE A 13 22.39 5.84 -70.14
C ILE A 13 21.32 5.12 -69.31
N LEU A 14 20.24 5.82 -68.96
CA LEU A 14 19.08 5.24 -68.27
C LEU A 14 18.09 4.69 -69.31
N LEU A 15 18.05 3.36 -69.45
CA LEU A 15 17.07 2.64 -70.27
C LEU A 15 15.70 2.66 -69.54
N LEU A 16 14.73 3.42 -70.05
CA LEU A 16 13.34 3.35 -69.61
C LEU A 16 12.71 2.05 -70.16
N THR A 17 12.41 1.10 -69.28
CA THR A 17 11.56 -0.06 -69.59
C THR A 17 10.13 0.26 -69.19
N LEU A 18 9.24 0.39 -70.17
CA LEU A 18 7.79 0.48 -69.97
C LEU A 18 7.23 -0.90 -69.62
N LEU A 19 6.93 -1.13 -68.34
CA LEU A 19 6.09 -2.24 -67.88
C LEU A 19 4.63 -1.78 -67.86
N ALA A 20 3.82 -2.36 -68.73
CA ALA A 20 2.37 -2.18 -68.73
C ALA A 20 1.75 -2.94 -67.54
N PHE A 21 1.41 -2.21 -66.47
CA PHE A 21 0.62 -2.75 -65.35
C PHE A 21 -0.86 -2.81 -65.76
N SER A 22 -1.40 -4.02 -65.91
CA SER A 22 -2.84 -4.25 -65.94
C SER A 22 -3.39 -4.18 -64.52
N ALA A 23 -3.98 -3.04 -64.15
CA ALA A 23 -4.67 -2.88 -62.87
C ALA A 23 -6.02 -3.62 -62.89
N ARG A 24 -6.10 -4.76 -62.20
CA ARG A 24 -7.39 -5.36 -61.84
C ARG A 24 -8.01 -4.53 -60.71
N VAL A 25 -9.15 -3.90 -60.99
CA VAL A 25 -9.99 -3.24 -59.98
C VAL A 25 -10.62 -4.34 -59.12
N GLN A 26 -9.97 -4.70 -58.02
CA GLN A 26 -10.58 -5.49 -56.95
C GLN A 26 -11.50 -4.56 -56.15
N GLY A 27 -12.80 -4.88 -56.13
CA GLY A 27 -13.79 -4.17 -55.33
C GLY A 27 -13.38 -4.14 -53.87
N ALA A 28 -13.38 -2.94 -53.28
CA ALA A 28 -13.01 -2.73 -51.89
C ALA A 28 -13.89 -3.59 -50.95
N PRO A 29 -13.30 -4.35 -50.01
CA PRO A 29 -14.07 -5.06 -49.00
C PRO A 29 -14.87 -4.05 -48.16
N ARG A 30 -16.17 -4.31 -47.99
CA ARG A 30 -17.03 -3.51 -47.10
C ARG A 30 -16.40 -3.51 -45.70
N PRO A 31 -16.30 -2.35 -45.03
CA PRO A 31 -15.80 -2.28 -43.66
C PRO A 31 -16.70 -3.15 -42.78
N ALA A 32 -16.10 -4.10 -42.07
CA ALA A 32 -16.81 -4.90 -41.08
C ALA A 32 -17.42 -3.95 -40.03
N VAL A 33 -18.72 -4.09 -39.79
CA VAL A 33 -19.40 -3.37 -38.71
C VAL A 33 -18.76 -3.81 -37.41
N GLN A 34 -17.98 -2.91 -36.79
CA GLN A 34 -17.35 -3.17 -35.51
C GLN A 34 -18.46 -3.33 -34.47
N PRO A 35 -18.48 -4.43 -33.69
CA PRO A 35 -19.48 -4.63 -32.65
C PRO A 35 -19.49 -3.43 -31.70
N ALA A 36 -20.68 -2.95 -31.33
CA ALA A 36 -20.79 -1.89 -30.35
C ALA A 36 -20.05 -2.30 -29.07
N PRO A 37 -19.24 -1.41 -28.47
CA PRO A 37 -18.53 -1.72 -27.24
C PRO A 37 -19.52 -2.15 -26.17
N ALA A 38 -19.20 -3.25 -25.46
CA ALA A 38 -20.03 -3.74 -24.38
C ALA A 38 -20.23 -2.63 -23.32
N PRO A 39 -21.40 -2.58 -22.65
CA PRO A 39 -21.64 -1.63 -21.57
C PRO A 39 -20.54 -1.72 -20.51
N ALA A 40 -20.10 -0.56 -20.01
CA ALA A 40 -19.16 -0.53 -18.90
C ALA A 40 -19.77 -1.26 -17.69
N PRO A 41 -18.97 -2.03 -16.92
CA PRO A 41 -19.44 -2.64 -15.67
C PRO A 41 -20.04 -1.59 -14.74
N ALA A 42 -21.06 -1.98 -13.97
CA ALA A 42 -21.61 -1.10 -12.94
C ALA A 42 -20.53 -0.76 -11.89
N PRO A 43 -20.51 0.48 -11.36
CA PRO A 43 -19.54 0.87 -10.36
C PRO A 43 -19.59 -0.03 -9.12
N ILE A 44 -18.42 -0.37 -8.58
CA ILE A 44 -18.34 -1.12 -7.32
C ILE A 44 -18.76 -0.19 -6.17
N PRO A 45 -19.78 -0.53 -5.36
CA PRO A 45 -20.16 0.29 -4.22
C PRO A 45 -19.06 0.30 -3.16
N LEU A 46 -18.97 1.41 -2.40
CA LEU A 46 -18.05 1.50 -1.27
C LEU A 46 -18.34 0.41 -0.23
N PRO A 47 -17.32 -0.13 0.43
CA PRO A 47 -17.51 -1.17 1.43
C PRO A 47 -18.17 -0.60 2.68
N ASN A 48 -18.79 -1.46 3.48
CA ASN A 48 -19.17 -1.06 4.83
C ASN A 48 -17.90 -0.64 5.61
N PRO A 49 -17.89 0.52 6.29
CA PRO A 49 -16.69 1.01 6.99
C PRO A 49 -16.14 0.02 8.01
N ASN A 50 -17.01 -0.64 8.78
CA ASN A 50 -16.57 -1.62 9.78
C ASN A 50 -15.96 -2.85 9.10
N ASN A 51 -16.60 -3.37 8.04
CA ASN A 51 -16.08 -4.53 7.31
C ASN A 51 -14.70 -4.26 6.71
N PHE A 52 -14.49 -3.06 6.18
CA PHE A 52 -13.17 -2.67 5.65
C PHE A 52 -12.14 -2.53 6.77
N VAL A 53 -12.44 -1.73 7.79
CA VAL A 53 -11.49 -1.41 8.87
C VAL A 53 -11.13 -2.66 9.67
N SER A 54 -12.09 -3.48 10.09
CA SER A 54 -11.82 -4.66 10.93
C SER A 54 -11.02 -5.77 10.23
N ASN A 55 -10.88 -5.68 8.90
CA ASN A 55 -10.16 -6.63 8.06
C ASN A 55 -8.92 -6.01 7.39
N LEU A 56 -8.52 -4.79 7.78
CA LEU A 56 -7.32 -4.13 7.28
C LEU A 56 -6.06 -4.66 7.96
N ASP A 57 -5.60 -5.81 7.50
CA ASP A 57 -4.39 -6.46 8.00
C ASP A 57 -3.26 -6.37 6.98
N VAL A 58 -2.09 -5.86 7.41
CA VAL A 58 -0.95 -5.67 6.50
C VAL A 58 0.34 -6.26 7.06
N ARG A 59 1.12 -6.87 6.17
CA ARG A 59 2.41 -7.53 6.43
C ARG A 59 3.54 -6.73 5.78
N CYS A 60 4.55 -6.31 6.54
CA CYS A 60 5.61 -5.41 6.04
C CYS A 60 7.02 -6.04 5.92
N TYR A 61 7.76 -5.60 4.91
CA TYR A 61 9.09 -6.05 4.45
C TYR A 61 10.03 -4.85 4.21
N ARG A 62 11.36 -5.02 4.12
CA ARG A 62 12.36 -3.92 3.96
C ARG A 62 12.58 -3.43 2.50
N ILE A 63 12.91 -2.14 2.26
CA ILE A 63 13.25 -1.50 0.94
C ILE A 63 14.16 -0.23 1.06
N ASN A 64 14.67 0.38 -0.05
CA ASN A 64 15.71 1.47 -0.10
C ASN A 64 15.31 2.73 -0.97
N ARG A 65 15.88 3.96 -0.72
CA ARG A 65 15.60 5.39 -1.24
C ARG A 65 14.59 6.46 -0.63
N PRO A 66 15.01 7.73 -0.34
CA PRO A 66 14.24 8.81 0.38
C PRO A 66 13.46 9.90 -0.44
N ILE A 67 12.48 10.61 0.20
CA ILE A 67 11.64 11.78 -0.29
C ILE A 67 11.29 12.78 0.90
N GLN A 68 10.48 13.86 0.76
CA GLN A 68 9.99 14.79 1.85
C GLN A 68 8.48 15.16 1.73
N LEU A 69 7.75 15.40 2.84
CA LEU A 69 6.29 15.76 2.87
C LEU A 69 5.79 16.58 4.11
N ARG A 70 4.62 17.24 4.00
CA ARG A 70 3.82 17.83 5.12
C ARG A 70 2.58 16.99 5.44
N LEU A 71 2.30 16.73 6.72
CA LEU A 71 1.24 15.83 7.21
C LEU A 71 0.24 16.52 8.14
N ASP A 72 -1.04 16.19 7.98
CA ASP A 72 -2.16 16.60 8.85
C ASP A 72 -2.85 15.34 9.41
N HIS A 73 -3.26 15.33 10.69
CA HIS A 73 -3.96 14.17 11.26
C HIS A 73 -5.41 14.05 10.77
N LEU A 74 -5.84 12.84 10.40
CA LEU A 74 -7.24 12.55 10.05
C LEU A 74 -7.99 11.84 11.18
N ASN A 75 -7.28 11.16 12.07
CA ASN A 75 -7.95 10.45 13.15
C ASN A 75 -8.66 11.44 14.12
N PRO A 76 -9.98 11.28 14.39
CA PRO A 76 -10.74 12.25 15.18
C PRO A 76 -10.21 12.47 16.59
N LEU A 77 -9.70 11.43 17.25
CA LEU A 77 -9.12 11.55 18.59
C LEU A 77 -7.86 12.43 18.55
N PHE A 78 -6.98 12.22 17.59
CA PHE A 78 -5.73 13.00 17.44
C PHE A 78 -6.02 14.45 17.07
N VAL A 79 -7.04 14.68 16.23
CA VAL A 79 -7.55 16.02 15.91
C VAL A 79 -8.13 16.70 17.15
N SER A 80 -8.92 16.00 17.96
CA SER A 80 -9.52 16.55 19.18
C SER A 80 -8.48 16.97 20.24
N LYS A 81 -7.29 16.37 20.20
CA LYS A 81 -6.14 16.75 21.04
C LYS A 81 -5.37 17.96 20.53
N GLY A 82 -5.75 18.52 19.38
CA GLY A 82 -5.12 19.71 18.81
C GLY A 82 -3.68 19.46 18.32
N LEU A 83 -3.36 18.24 17.90
CA LEU A 83 -2.01 17.93 17.42
C LEU A 83 -1.70 18.73 16.13
N PRO A 84 -0.57 19.47 16.09
CA PRO A 84 -0.26 20.34 14.96
C PRO A 84 0.17 19.54 13.72
N PRO A 85 0.03 20.13 12.51
CA PRO A 85 0.66 19.61 11.30
C PRO A 85 2.18 19.54 11.43
N GLU A 86 2.79 18.54 10.79
CA GLU A 86 4.24 18.30 10.88
C GLU A 86 4.92 18.20 9.50
N LEU A 87 6.16 18.67 9.42
CA LEU A 87 7.07 18.45 8.29
C LEU A 87 7.96 17.25 8.61
N VAL A 88 8.10 16.33 7.65
CA VAL A 88 8.88 15.10 7.85
C VAL A 88 9.89 14.87 6.72
N ASP A 89 11.11 14.54 7.11
CA ASP A 89 12.15 13.97 6.24
C ASP A 89 11.95 12.46 6.14
N LEU A 90 11.88 11.92 4.92
CA LEU A 90 11.51 10.52 4.69
C LEU A 90 12.73 9.69 4.29
N ASP A 91 13.24 8.83 5.18
CA ASP A 91 14.24 7.78 4.85
C ASP A 91 13.54 6.43 4.74
N PRO A 92 13.52 5.73 3.60
CA PRO A 92 12.67 4.56 3.43
C PRO A 92 13.06 3.37 4.26
N HIS A 93 12.03 2.63 4.66
CA HIS A 93 12.28 1.44 5.44
C HIS A 93 11.47 0.24 4.99
N GLN A 94 10.19 0.38 4.54
CA GLN A 94 9.32 -0.80 4.40
C GLN A 94 8.27 -0.78 3.27
N LEU A 95 7.90 -1.95 2.75
CA LEU A 95 6.69 -2.20 1.93
C LEU A 95 5.74 -3.11 2.72
N CYS A 96 4.50 -2.70 2.92
CA CYS A 96 3.43 -3.48 3.52
C CYS A 96 2.43 -3.96 2.47
N VAL A 97 1.99 -5.21 2.58
CA VAL A 97 1.03 -5.85 1.65
C VAL A 97 -0.14 -6.46 2.44
N PRO A 98 -1.34 -6.57 1.85
CA PRO A 98 -2.52 -7.02 2.58
C PRO A 98 -2.49 -8.53 2.77
N VAL A 99 -2.90 -8.99 3.95
CA VAL A 99 -3.00 -10.41 4.33
C VAL A 99 -4.32 -10.69 5.04
N TYR A 100 -4.70 -11.95 5.18
CA TYR A 100 -5.71 -12.40 6.14
C TYR A 100 -5.15 -13.51 7.02
N LYS A 101 -5.81 -13.78 8.15
CA LYS A 101 -5.25 -14.60 9.23
C LYS A 101 -6.08 -15.84 9.50
N ASN A 102 -5.40 -16.98 9.70
CA ASN A 102 -5.99 -18.22 10.19
C ASN A 102 -7.29 -18.64 9.45
N GLY A 103 -7.35 -18.41 8.13
CA GLY A 103 -8.53 -18.74 7.32
C GLY A 103 -9.73 -17.79 7.47
N TYR A 104 -9.63 -16.71 8.27
CA TYR A 104 -10.67 -15.69 8.39
C TYR A 104 -10.66 -14.78 7.15
N VAL A 105 -11.42 -15.17 6.13
CA VAL A 105 -11.52 -14.45 4.86
C VAL A 105 -12.30 -13.14 5.04
N PRO A 106 -11.82 -11.99 4.53
CA PRO A 106 -12.58 -10.75 4.59
C PRO A 106 -13.96 -10.83 3.92
N PRO A 107 -14.95 -10.07 4.40
CA PRO A 107 -16.26 -9.97 3.76
C PRO A 107 -16.19 -9.58 2.27
N SER A 108 -17.15 -10.05 1.47
CA SER A 108 -17.15 -9.89 0.02
C SER A 108 -17.30 -8.43 -0.46
N ASP A 109 -17.83 -7.53 0.35
CA ASP A 109 -17.88 -6.10 0.07
C ASP A 109 -16.53 -5.41 0.28
N ALA A 110 -15.74 -5.85 1.26
CA ALA A 110 -14.43 -5.30 1.59
C ALA A 110 -13.28 -5.91 0.77
N LEU A 111 -13.37 -7.20 0.44
CA LEU A 111 -12.31 -7.96 -0.26
C LEU A 111 -11.84 -7.31 -1.58
N PRO A 112 -12.72 -6.79 -2.45
CA PRO A 112 -12.31 -6.13 -3.70
C PRO A 112 -11.39 -4.92 -3.48
N PHE A 113 -11.47 -4.29 -2.31
CA PHE A 113 -10.64 -3.15 -1.93
C PHE A 113 -9.38 -3.59 -1.19
N LEU A 114 -9.51 -4.48 -0.21
CA LEU A 114 -8.40 -4.91 0.66
C LEU A 114 -7.24 -5.53 -0.12
N GLN A 115 -7.50 -6.28 -1.19
CA GLN A 115 -6.46 -6.90 -2.03
C GLN A 115 -5.50 -5.89 -2.70
N TYR A 116 -5.88 -4.61 -2.75
CA TYR A 116 -5.11 -3.51 -3.33
C TYR A 116 -4.49 -2.58 -2.27
N VAL A 117 -4.62 -2.88 -0.98
CA VAL A 117 -4.03 -2.08 0.09
C VAL A 117 -2.54 -2.41 0.26
N ASP A 118 -1.70 -1.73 -0.51
CA ASP A 118 -0.25 -1.83 -0.39
C ASP A 118 0.35 -0.50 0.05
N TRP A 119 1.20 -0.54 1.07
CA TRP A 119 1.84 0.67 1.60
C TRP A 119 3.34 0.69 1.42
N ARG A 120 3.85 1.82 0.95
CA ARG A 120 5.25 2.20 0.97
C ARG A 120 5.53 3.07 2.19
N CYS A 121 6.35 2.59 3.11
CA CYS A 121 6.67 3.26 4.36
C CYS A 121 8.06 3.89 4.36
N TYR A 122 8.10 5.12 4.86
CA TYR A 122 9.30 5.91 5.05
C TYR A 122 9.46 6.25 6.52
N GLY A 123 10.67 6.12 7.03
CA GLY A 123 11.10 6.60 8.33
C GLY A 123 10.96 8.11 8.43
N ILE A 124 10.43 8.57 9.56
CA ILE A 124 10.27 9.97 9.93
C ILE A 124 10.73 10.14 11.37
N ASN A 125 11.07 11.36 11.76
CA ASN A 125 11.39 11.71 13.15
C ASN A 125 10.55 12.92 13.58
N GLY A 126 10.35 13.06 14.88
CA GLY A 126 9.59 14.16 15.48
C GLY A 126 9.54 14.04 17.00
N PRO A 127 8.98 15.02 17.70
CA PRO A 127 8.87 14.97 19.16
C PRO A 127 7.90 13.86 19.61
N PRO A 128 8.10 13.29 20.82
CA PRO A 128 7.17 12.32 21.39
C PRO A 128 5.85 12.95 21.79
N LEU A 129 4.74 12.21 21.58
CA LEU A 129 3.41 12.65 22.01
C LEU A 129 3.15 12.42 23.50
N ASN A 130 3.77 11.39 24.10
CA ASN A 130 3.52 10.94 25.48
C ASN A 130 2.02 10.76 25.78
N LEU A 131 1.27 10.21 24.82
CA LEU A 131 -0.19 10.14 24.87
C LEU A 131 -0.65 8.73 25.28
N PRO A 132 -1.19 8.52 26.50
CA PRO A 132 -1.75 7.25 26.90
C PRO A 132 -3.08 6.99 26.18
N LEU A 133 -3.30 5.78 25.68
CA LEU A 133 -4.51 5.37 24.96
C LEU A 133 -4.93 3.95 25.37
N ARG A 134 -6.25 3.70 25.36
CA ARG A 134 -6.78 2.34 25.33
C ARG A 134 -7.19 1.98 23.91
N LEU A 135 -6.62 0.90 23.40
CA LEU A 135 -6.90 0.31 22.10
C LEU A 135 -7.86 -0.86 22.26
N THR A 136 -8.76 -1.07 21.32
CA THR A 136 -9.60 -2.29 21.21
C THR A 136 -9.30 -2.98 19.89
N HIS A 137 -8.98 -4.26 19.94
CA HIS A 137 -8.72 -5.07 18.75
C HIS A 137 -10.00 -5.30 17.95
N LEU A 138 -9.97 -4.89 16.69
CA LEU A 138 -11.07 -5.13 15.76
C LEU A 138 -10.90 -6.45 15.02
N ASN A 139 -9.68 -6.97 14.97
CA ASN A 139 -9.41 -8.28 14.40
C ASN A 139 -9.70 -9.40 15.44
N PRO A 140 -10.63 -10.34 15.16
CA PRO A 140 -11.05 -11.34 16.13
C PRO A 140 -9.94 -12.35 16.47
N VAL A 141 -9.05 -12.67 15.53
CA VAL A 141 -7.93 -13.59 15.76
C VAL A 141 -6.97 -13.01 16.80
N ILE A 142 -6.60 -11.74 16.64
CA ILE A 142 -5.70 -11.06 17.57
C ILE A 142 -6.37 -10.84 18.93
N SER A 143 -7.65 -10.43 18.91
CA SER A 143 -8.45 -10.29 20.14
C SER A 143 -8.52 -11.60 20.92
N GLN A 144 -8.62 -12.75 20.25
CA GLN A 144 -8.65 -14.06 20.88
C GLN A 144 -7.28 -14.46 21.44
N MET A 145 -6.20 -14.20 20.70
CA MET A 145 -4.84 -14.57 21.10
C MET A 145 -4.30 -13.74 22.26
N PHE A 146 -4.51 -12.42 22.22
CA PHE A 146 -3.84 -11.49 23.13
C PHE A 146 -4.82 -10.73 24.06
N GLY A 147 -6.13 -10.92 23.89
CA GLY A 147 -7.17 -10.21 24.62
C GLY A 147 -7.70 -9.00 23.83
N ALA A 148 -8.91 -8.57 24.19
CA ALA A 148 -9.67 -7.60 23.40
C ALA A 148 -9.12 -6.17 23.40
N THR A 149 -8.37 -5.76 24.44
CA THR A 149 -7.93 -4.37 24.60
C THR A 149 -6.46 -4.26 24.95
N ASP A 150 -5.77 -3.22 24.48
CA ASP A 150 -4.37 -2.93 24.82
C ASP A 150 -4.21 -1.50 25.34
N ASP A 151 -3.56 -1.33 26.49
CA ASP A 151 -3.17 0.00 26.98
C ASP A 151 -1.76 0.32 26.47
N VAL A 152 -1.63 1.48 25.85
CA VAL A 152 -0.36 1.93 25.23
C VAL A 152 -0.07 3.38 25.58
N THR A 153 1.20 3.75 25.56
CA THR A 153 1.63 5.16 25.50
C THR A 153 2.22 5.44 24.12
N VAL A 154 1.63 6.38 23.39
CA VAL A 154 2.11 6.83 22.08
C VAL A 154 3.26 7.79 22.28
N GLN A 155 4.38 7.51 21.61
CA GLN A 155 5.64 8.20 21.77
C GLN A 155 5.98 8.99 20.50
N GLU A 156 7.22 8.95 20.03
CA GLU A 156 7.68 9.67 18.84
C GLU A 156 7.19 9.03 17.53
N PRO A 157 6.97 9.85 16.47
CA PRO A 157 6.71 9.32 15.14
C PRO A 157 7.94 8.59 14.61
N GLN A 158 7.68 7.52 13.86
CA GLN A 158 8.70 6.64 13.30
C GLN A 158 8.57 6.43 11.81
N GLN A 159 7.34 6.32 11.27
CA GLN A 159 7.14 6.09 9.84
C GLN A 159 5.93 6.83 9.26
N LEU A 160 5.96 7.13 7.97
CA LEU A 160 4.83 7.50 7.12
C LEU A 160 4.67 6.44 6.04
N CYS A 161 3.51 5.81 5.98
CA CYS A 161 3.16 4.78 5.00
C CYS A 161 2.13 5.34 4.00
N VAL A 162 2.39 5.15 2.71
CA VAL A 162 1.60 5.74 1.61
C VAL A 162 1.17 4.67 0.60
N PRO A 163 -0.01 4.78 -0.03
CA PRO A 163 -0.51 3.75 -0.93
C PRO A 163 0.30 3.71 -2.23
N VAL A 164 0.62 2.49 -2.66
CA VAL A 164 1.34 2.20 -3.91
C VAL A 164 0.66 1.07 -4.68
N ALA A 165 0.73 1.10 -6.00
CA ALA A 165 0.48 -0.07 -6.84
C ALA A 165 1.79 -0.82 -7.10
N LYS A 166 1.67 -2.11 -7.38
CA LYS A 166 2.81 -2.99 -7.63
C LYS A 166 2.76 -3.56 -9.03
N THR A 167 3.93 -3.68 -9.64
CA THR A 167 4.15 -4.44 -10.87
C THR A 167 5.30 -5.40 -10.61
N ASP A 168 5.08 -6.67 -10.90
CA ASP A 168 6.13 -7.68 -10.82
C ASP A 168 7.22 -7.36 -11.85
N ALA A 169 8.46 -7.17 -11.39
CA ALA A 169 9.54 -6.65 -12.25
C ALA A 169 10.00 -7.66 -13.30
N GLN A 170 9.80 -8.95 -13.05
CA GLN A 170 10.20 -10.05 -13.92
C GLN A 170 9.16 -10.33 -15.00
N THR A 171 7.88 -10.39 -14.60
CA THR A 171 6.77 -10.77 -15.49
C THR A 171 6.06 -9.58 -16.11
N GLY A 172 6.24 -8.38 -15.57
CA GLY A 172 5.50 -7.19 -15.96
C GLY A 172 4.02 -7.20 -15.52
N LYS A 173 3.57 -8.22 -14.77
CA LYS A 173 2.19 -8.31 -14.28
C LYS A 173 1.93 -7.16 -13.30
N SER A 174 0.97 -6.30 -13.63
CA SER A 174 0.56 -5.18 -12.79
C SER A 174 -0.64 -5.53 -11.92
N ALA A 175 -0.63 -5.05 -10.68
CA ALA A 175 -1.78 -5.04 -9.78
C ALA A 175 -2.21 -3.58 -9.51
N MET A 176 -2.49 -2.84 -10.59
CA MET A 176 -3.11 -1.52 -10.50
C MET A 176 -4.57 -1.67 -10.05
N PRO A 177 -5.05 -0.91 -9.05
CA PRO A 177 -6.44 -0.97 -8.63
C PRO A 177 -7.38 -0.43 -9.72
N PRO A 178 -8.57 -1.03 -9.91
CA PRO A 178 -9.63 -0.45 -10.73
C PRO A 178 -10.03 0.94 -10.21
N PRO A 179 -10.60 1.84 -11.05
CA PRO A 179 -10.95 3.21 -10.66
C PRO A 179 -11.78 3.32 -9.38
N ASP A 180 -12.80 2.47 -9.23
CA ASP A 180 -13.69 2.49 -8.06
C ASP A 180 -12.95 2.10 -6.77
N VAL A 181 -11.98 1.19 -6.87
CA VAL A 181 -11.13 0.80 -5.75
C VAL A 181 -10.11 1.88 -5.44
N LEU A 182 -9.45 2.41 -6.47
CA LEU A 182 -8.47 3.48 -6.36
C LEU A 182 -9.04 4.69 -5.62
N ARG A 183 -10.32 5.00 -5.86
CA ARG A 183 -11.06 6.09 -5.22
C ARG A 183 -10.97 6.09 -3.69
N LEU A 184 -10.93 4.91 -3.07
CA LEU A 184 -10.72 4.72 -1.63
C LEU A 184 -9.23 4.60 -1.30
N ILE A 185 -8.54 3.64 -1.94
CA ILE A 185 -7.19 3.22 -1.54
C ILE A 185 -6.15 4.34 -1.63
N GLN A 186 -6.29 5.26 -2.59
CA GLN A 186 -5.34 6.37 -2.78
C GLN A 186 -5.25 7.34 -1.61
N TRP A 187 -6.22 7.30 -0.69
CA TRP A 187 -6.29 8.17 0.49
C TRP A 187 -5.86 7.49 1.79
N LEU A 188 -5.48 6.21 1.72
CA LEU A 188 -5.14 5.43 2.90
C LEU A 188 -3.67 5.62 3.28
N ASP A 189 -3.36 6.81 3.77
CA ASP A 189 -2.05 7.18 4.28
C ASP A 189 -2.04 7.10 5.80
N VAL A 190 -0.99 6.51 6.38
CA VAL A 190 -0.88 6.37 7.83
C VAL A 190 0.47 6.84 8.36
N LYS A 191 0.43 7.59 9.46
CA LYS A 191 1.61 7.99 10.24
C LYS A 191 1.72 7.08 11.44
N CYS A 192 2.87 6.44 11.57
CA CYS A 192 3.18 5.43 12.56
C CYS A 192 4.08 5.98 13.66
N TYR A 193 3.69 5.74 14.90
CA TYR A 193 4.35 6.18 16.13
C TYR A 193 4.89 4.98 16.89
N ARG A 194 6.03 5.13 17.56
CA ARG A 194 6.42 4.16 18.60
C ARG A 194 5.32 4.13 19.64
N VAL A 195 5.03 2.93 20.14
CA VAL A 195 4.23 2.76 21.34
C VAL A 195 4.96 1.92 22.37
N ASP A 196 4.75 2.27 23.63
CA ASP A 196 5.14 1.45 24.77
C ASP A 196 3.89 0.76 25.31
N SER A 197 4.00 -0.56 25.56
CA SER A 197 2.93 -1.37 26.14
C SER A 197 3.52 -2.39 27.09
N ASN A 198 2.78 -2.70 28.15
CA ASN A 198 3.16 -3.72 29.12
C ASN A 198 2.61 -5.11 28.74
N ARG A 199 1.88 -5.23 27.63
CA ARG A 199 1.38 -6.53 27.18
C ARG A 199 2.52 -7.38 26.65
N ALA A 200 2.82 -8.45 27.38
CA ALA A 200 3.75 -9.48 26.95
C ALA A 200 3.21 -10.22 25.71
N ILE A 201 4.01 -10.26 24.65
CA ILE A 201 3.74 -10.99 23.41
C ILE A 201 5.00 -11.76 23.05
N GLY A 202 4.86 -12.90 22.37
CA GLY A 202 6.00 -13.61 21.78
C GLY A 202 5.79 -15.11 21.68
N GLY A 203 6.42 -15.72 20.68
CA GLY A 203 6.43 -17.18 20.50
C GLY A 203 5.18 -17.74 19.82
N GLU A 204 4.05 -17.04 19.89
CA GLU A 204 2.81 -17.48 19.25
C GLU A 204 2.96 -17.55 17.72
N PRO A 205 2.54 -18.67 17.09
CA PRO A 205 2.49 -18.79 15.64
C PRO A 205 1.24 -18.10 15.08
N ILE A 206 1.33 -17.67 13.82
CA ILE A 206 0.18 -17.18 13.06
C ILE A 206 0.30 -17.60 11.60
N GLN A 207 -0.81 -18.07 11.03
CA GLN A 207 -0.88 -18.31 9.59
C GLN A 207 -1.40 -17.07 8.88
N LEU A 208 -0.65 -16.64 7.88
CA LEU A 208 -0.94 -15.47 7.05
C LEU A 208 -1.13 -15.93 5.62
N ASN A 209 -2.22 -15.49 5.01
CA ASN A 209 -2.46 -15.67 3.61
C ASN A 209 -2.41 -14.32 2.91
N HIS A 210 -1.75 -14.25 1.76
CA HIS A 210 -1.69 -13.00 1.02
C HIS A 210 -3.04 -12.70 0.36
N LEU A 211 -3.47 -11.44 0.42
CA LEU A 211 -4.61 -10.95 -0.37
C LEU A 211 -4.14 -10.34 -1.70
N ASN A 212 -2.86 -10.01 -1.81
CA ASN A 212 -2.38 -9.33 -2.99
C ASN A 212 -2.40 -10.22 -4.26
N PRO A 213 -2.98 -9.77 -5.40
CA PRO A 213 -3.09 -10.58 -6.62
C PRO A 213 -1.76 -10.99 -7.29
N LEU A 214 -0.63 -10.40 -6.89
CA LEU A 214 0.70 -10.82 -7.35
C LEU A 214 1.33 -11.89 -6.45
N LEU A 215 0.84 -12.04 -5.23
CA LEU A 215 1.41 -12.90 -4.19
C LEU A 215 0.54 -14.12 -3.89
N VAL A 216 -0.79 -14.02 -4.05
CA VAL A 216 -1.72 -15.13 -3.87
C VAL A 216 -1.27 -16.36 -4.66
N GLY A 217 -1.27 -17.51 -4.01
CA GLY A 217 -0.91 -18.80 -4.60
C GLY A 217 0.58 -18.97 -4.92
N ASN A 218 1.42 -18.03 -4.48
CA ASN A 218 2.86 -18.12 -4.63
C ASN A 218 3.54 -18.26 -3.27
N PRO A 219 4.61 -19.08 -3.13
CA PRO A 219 5.36 -19.14 -1.90
C PRO A 219 5.84 -17.74 -1.44
N PRO A 220 5.69 -17.40 -0.14
CA PRO A 220 5.31 -18.29 0.94
C PRO A 220 3.80 -18.28 1.30
N ASP A 221 2.83 -18.27 0.38
CA ASP A 221 1.38 -18.32 0.68
C ASP A 221 0.83 -19.77 0.81
N PRO A 222 0.26 -20.22 1.95
CA PRO A 222 0.21 -19.55 3.27
C PRO A 222 1.56 -19.51 4.00
N GLU A 223 1.80 -18.42 4.74
CA GLU A 223 3.02 -18.16 5.51
C GLU A 223 2.76 -18.48 6.98
N THR A 224 3.63 -19.29 7.60
CA THR A 224 3.65 -19.43 9.06
C THR A 224 4.67 -18.46 9.64
N ALA A 225 4.20 -17.44 10.34
CA ALA A 225 5.01 -16.45 11.01
C ALA A 225 4.90 -16.58 12.53
N TYR A 226 5.81 -15.95 13.28
CA TYR A 226 5.84 -15.97 14.74
C TYR A 226 6.00 -14.56 15.28
N PHE A 227 5.24 -14.23 16.32
CA PHE A 227 5.43 -12.98 17.04
C PHE A 227 6.78 -12.98 17.77
N VAL A 228 7.51 -11.87 17.63
CA VAL A 228 8.81 -11.68 18.27
C VAL A 228 8.86 -10.38 19.05
N GLY A 229 9.69 -10.35 20.10
CA GLY A 229 9.81 -9.19 20.97
C GLY A 229 8.64 -9.06 21.96
N PRO A 230 8.79 -8.18 22.96
CA PRO A 230 8.01 -8.29 24.19
C PRO A 230 6.59 -7.74 24.10
N ALA A 231 6.26 -6.88 23.12
CA ALA A 231 5.03 -6.09 23.12
C ALA A 231 4.70 -5.56 21.70
N PRO A 232 3.48 -5.06 21.42
CA PRO A 232 3.26 -4.18 20.28
C PRO A 232 4.19 -2.99 20.37
N PHE A 233 4.68 -2.51 19.22
CA PHE A 233 5.76 -1.50 19.21
C PHE A 233 5.44 -0.27 18.38
N GLN A 234 4.38 -0.31 17.57
CA GLN A 234 4.04 0.81 16.71
C GLN A 234 2.53 0.93 16.48
N LEU A 235 1.98 2.15 16.56
CA LEU A 235 0.59 2.48 16.22
C LEU A 235 0.58 3.39 15.00
N CYS A 236 -0.12 3.01 13.94
CA CYS A 236 -0.28 3.80 12.73
C CYS A 236 -1.69 4.41 12.67
N VAL A 237 -1.74 5.72 12.43
CA VAL A 237 -2.97 6.50 12.42
C VAL A 237 -3.16 7.22 11.07
N PRO A 238 -4.39 7.32 10.53
CA PRO A 238 -4.67 8.00 9.27
C PRO A 238 -4.23 9.47 9.26
N VAL A 239 -3.66 9.91 8.13
CA VAL A 239 -3.21 11.30 7.90
C VAL A 239 -3.56 11.79 6.49
N ALA A 240 -3.78 13.10 6.37
CA ALA A 240 -3.87 13.83 5.11
C ALA A 240 -2.51 14.47 4.81
N LYS A 241 -2.33 14.88 3.56
CA LYS A 241 -1.04 15.44 3.09
C LYS A 241 -1.26 16.73 2.36
N ASN A 242 -0.41 17.71 2.65
CA ASN A 242 -0.41 19.01 1.99
C ASN A 242 -1.82 19.66 1.94
N GLY A 243 -2.64 19.49 2.98
CA GLY A 243 -4.03 19.98 2.99
C GLY A 243 -4.98 19.30 2.00
N SER A 244 -4.57 18.19 1.38
CA SER A 244 -5.42 17.37 0.52
C SER A 244 -6.14 16.32 1.35
N TYR A 245 -7.46 16.45 1.45
CA TYR A 245 -8.32 15.62 2.29
C TYR A 245 -9.08 14.58 1.47
N PRO A 246 -9.34 13.39 2.03
CA PRO A 246 -10.22 12.41 1.40
C PRO A 246 -11.61 13.00 1.14
N PRO A 247 -12.26 12.66 0.01
CA PRO A 247 -13.66 12.99 -0.22
C PRO A 247 -14.56 12.54 0.94
N THR A 248 -15.63 13.29 1.20
CA THR A 248 -16.50 13.10 2.37
C THR A 248 -17.13 11.72 2.47
N ASP A 249 -17.28 11.02 1.36
CA ASP A 249 -17.89 9.71 1.32
C ASP A 249 -16.91 8.55 1.58
N VAL A 250 -15.60 8.77 1.39
CA VAL A 250 -14.56 7.80 1.79
C VAL A 250 -13.93 8.14 3.13
N LEU A 251 -13.99 9.41 3.57
CA LEU A 251 -13.42 9.88 4.83
C LEU A 251 -13.84 9.03 6.06
N PRO A 252 -15.11 8.60 6.23
CA PRO A 252 -15.51 7.78 7.36
C PRO A 252 -14.79 6.43 7.44
N ILE A 253 -14.36 5.89 6.30
CA ILE A 253 -13.59 4.64 6.23
C ILE A 253 -12.13 4.94 6.59
N ILE A 254 -11.55 5.96 5.94
CA ILE A 254 -10.15 6.33 6.11
C ILE A 254 -9.84 6.73 7.55
N GLN A 255 -10.64 7.61 8.17
CA GLN A 255 -10.34 8.18 9.49
C GLN A 255 -10.33 7.17 10.64
N ASN A 256 -10.93 5.99 10.42
CA ASN A 256 -11.03 4.90 11.39
C ASN A 256 -10.05 3.74 11.08
N SER A 257 -9.20 3.88 10.06
CA SER A 257 -8.27 2.83 9.62
C SER A 257 -6.96 2.81 10.43
N ASP A 258 -7.07 2.79 11.77
CA ASP A 258 -5.92 2.68 12.66
C ASP A 258 -5.42 1.23 12.76
N VAL A 259 -4.10 1.05 12.79
CA VAL A 259 -3.50 -0.29 12.94
C VAL A 259 -2.40 -0.31 14.00
N LEU A 260 -2.41 -1.35 14.83
CA LEU A 260 -1.36 -1.65 15.81
C LEU A 260 -0.42 -2.72 15.26
N CYS A 261 0.89 -2.48 15.35
CA CYS A 261 1.90 -3.33 14.73
C CYS A 261 2.71 -4.12 15.77
N TYR A 262 2.96 -5.38 15.41
CA TYR A 262 3.78 -6.34 16.14
C TYR A 262 4.96 -6.77 15.29
N ARG A 263 6.10 -7.06 15.92
CA ARG A 263 7.24 -7.62 15.20
C ARG A 263 6.95 -9.09 14.90
N LEU A 264 7.35 -9.55 13.72
CA LEU A 264 7.32 -10.97 13.38
C LEU A 264 8.63 -11.42 12.77
N ARG A 265 8.86 -12.73 12.89
CA ARG A 265 9.76 -13.49 12.03
C ARG A 265 8.95 -14.47 11.18
N GLY A 266 9.40 -14.76 9.98
CA GLY A 266 8.69 -15.58 8.99
C GLY A 266 9.53 -15.74 7.73
N GLN A 267 8.96 -16.37 6.70
CA GLN A 267 9.66 -16.59 5.44
C GLN A 267 9.86 -15.26 4.69
N PRO A 268 11.05 -15.01 4.10
CA PRO A 268 11.27 -13.85 3.25
C PRO A 268 10.50 -13.99 1.93
N LEU A 269 10.07 -12.86 1.36
CA LEU A 269 9.34 -12.86 0.08
C LEU A 269 10.29 -13.01 -1.12
N ASN A 270 11.51 -12.48 -1.02
CA ASN A 270 12.57 -12.53 -2.03
C ASN A 270 12.10 -12.17 -3.46
N ARG A 271 11.39 -11.04 -3.60
CA ARG A 271 10.87 -10.57 -4.89
C ARG A 271 11.34 -9.17 -5.25
N THR A 272 11.44 -8.91 -6.54
CA THR A 272 11.70 -7.56 -7.06
C THR A 272 10.41 -6.98 -7.61
N LEU A 273 9.97 -5.85 -7.06
CA LEU A 273 8.71 -5.21 -7.43
C LEU A 273 8.98 -3.77 -7.89
N LYS A 274 8.24 -3.33 -8.89
CA LYS A 274 8.17 -1.93 -9.29
C LYS A 274 6.95 -1.30 -8.61
N LEU A 275 7.18 -0.28 -7.80
CA LEU A 275 6.17 0.45 -7.05
C LEU A 275 5.80 1.74 -7.78
N THR A 276 4.51 2.07 -7.80
CA THR A 276 3.99 3.34 -8.33
C THR A 276 3.10 3.98 -7.29
N HIS A 277 3.30 5.26 -6.99
CA HIS A 277 2.49 5.97 -6.00
C HIS A 277 1.03 6.10 -6.45
N LEU A 278 0.11 5.77 -5.54
CA LEU A 278 -1.32 5.98 -5.74
C LEU A 278 -1.80 7.26 -5.07
N ASN A 279 -1.10 7.73 -4.03
CA ASN A 279 -1.47 8.97 -3.37
C ASN A 279 -1.47 10.14 -4.38
N PRO A 280 -2.55 10.93 -4.48
CA PRO A 280 -2.69 11.97 -5.50
C PRO A 280 -1.56 13.01 -5.49
N VAL A 281 -1.02 13.32 -4.31
CA VAL A 281 0.06 14.29 -4.09
C VAL A 281 1.43 13.75 -4.50
N LEU A 282 1.57 12.42 -4.63
CA LEU A 282 2.82 11.73 -4.97
C LEU A 282 2.83 11.11 -6.37
N THR A 283 1.75 11.22 -7.14
CA THR A 283 1.63 10.58 -8.47
C THR A 283 2.68 11.05 -9.48
N SER A 284 3.24 12.25 -9.30
CA SER A 284 4.34 12.77 -10.14
C SER A 284 5.69 12.14 -9.87
N GLN A 285 5.83 11.35 -8.80
CA GLN A 285 7.07 10.65 -8.48
C GLN A 285 7.30 9.48 -9.44
N PRO A 286 8.53 9.27 -9.92
CA PRO A 286 8.82 8.16 -10.81
C PRO A 286 8.60 6.81 -10.09
N PRO A 287 8.15 5.77 -10.80
CA PRO A 287 8.09 4.43 -10.24
C PRO A 287 9.46 3.93 -9.77
N GLU A 288 9.49 3.17 -8.68
CA GLU A 288 10.72 2.68 -8.05
C GLU A 288 10.79 1.15 -8.10
N THR A 289 11.97 0.59 -8.40
CA THR A 289 12.21 -0.85 -8.27
C THR A 289 12.82 -1.16 -6.91
N VAL A 290 12.20 -2.09 -6.17
CA VAL A 290 12.62 -2.50 -4.82
C VAL A 290 12.76 -4.01 -4.72
N SER A 291 13.74 -4.46 -3.94
CA SER A 291 13.86 -5.86 -3.52
C SER A 291 13.17 -6.04 -2.18
N VAL A 292 12.18 -6.92 -2.13
CA VAL A 292 11.38 -7.26 -0.96
C VAL A 292 11.96 -8.52 -0.35
N THR A 293 12.53 -8.40 0.85
CA THR A 293 13.29 -9.49 1.50
C THR A 293 12.57 -9.99 2.75
N ASP A 294 13.11 -9.66 3.92
CA ASP A 294 12.77 -10.28 5.19
C ASP A 294 11.46 -9.78 5.75
N THR A 295 10.80 -10.69 6.45
CA THR A 295 9.59 -10.41 7.20
C THR A 295 9.90 -9.53 8.43
N GLN A 296 9.19 -8.40 8.60
CA GLN A 296 9.45 -7.46 9.72
C GLN A 296 8.29 -7.29 10.73
N LYS A 297 7.08 -6.92 10.26
CA LYS A 297 5.94 -6.65 11.15
C LYS A 297 4.57 -6.97 10.54
N LEU A 298 3.59 -7.29 11.39
CA LEU A 298 2.17 -7.38 11.06
C LEU A 298 1.47 -6.24 11.76
N CYS A 299 0.66 -5.48 11.04
CA CYS A 299 -0.20 -4.45 11.60
C CYS A 299 -1.66 -4.88 11.45
N VAL A 300 -2.43 -4.70 12.51
CA VAL A 300 -3.81 -5.20 12.63
C VAL A 300 -4.73 -4.10 13.13
N PRO A 301 -6.01 -4.10 12.76
CA PRO A 301 -6.89 -2.98 13.02
C PRO A 301 -7.30 -2.88 14.48
N VAL A 302 -7.29 -1.64 14.96
CA VAL A 302 -7.69 -1.28 16.33
C VAL A 302 -8.61 -0.06 16.30
N SER A 303 -9.49 0.06 17.29
CA SER A 303 -10.15 1.33 17.62
C SER A 303 -9.53 1.95 18.86
N LYS A 304 -9.69 3.26 19.03
CA LYS A 304 -9.09 4.03 20.13
C LYS A 304 -10.16 4.62 21.04
N ALA A 305 -9.89 4.62 22.34
CA ALA A 305 -10.63 5.35 23.35
C ALA A 305 -9.67 6.12 24.26
N ASP A 306 -10.12 7.26 24.77
CA ASP A 306 -9.39 8.13 25.69
C ASP A 306 -10.36 8.83 26.65
N PRO A 307 -10.09 8.85 27.98
CA PRO A 307 -8.93 8.27 28.67
C PRO A 307 -8.97 6.73 28.76
N PRO A 308 -7.83 6.07 29.01
CA PRO A 308 -7.85 4.71 29.54
C PRO A 308 -8.73 4.72 30.81
N PRO A 309 -9.70 3.81 30.97
CA PRO A 309 -10.47 3.74 32.19
C PRO A 309 -9.54 3.47 33.38
N PRO A 310 -9.85 4.01 34.56
CA PRO A 310 -9.00 3.84 35.74
C PRO A 310 -8.75 2.34 36.01
N PRO A 311 -7.57 1.98 36.52
CA PRO A 311 -7.33 0.60 36.93
C PRO A 311 -8.42 0.16 37.93
N PRO A 312 -8.78 -1.14 37.95
CA PRO A 312 -9.72 -1.64 38.95
C PRO A 312 -9.25 -1.21 40.34
N PRO A 313 -10.15 -0.75 41.23
CA PRO A 313 -9.76 -0.37 42.59
C PRO A 313 -9.08 -1.57 43.27
N GLY A 314 -7.78 -1.45 43.56
CA GLY A 314 -6.99 -2.47 44.26
C GLY A 314 -5.70 -2.95 43.57
N SER A 315 -5.39 -2.52 42.35
CA SER A 315 -4.11 -2.88 41.70
C SER A 315 -3.04 -1.80 41.90
N SER A 316 -2.52 -1.68 43.12
CA SER A 316 -1.20 -1.13 43.37
C SER A 316 -0.21 -2.29 43.44
N GLN A 317 0.70 -2.38 42.45
CA GLN A 317 1.96 -3.11 42.58
C GLN A 317 3.09 -2.09 42.71
#